data_AF-A0A817MLP9-F1
#
_entry.id   AF-A0A817MLP9-F1
#
_cell.length_a   1.000
_cell.length_b   1.000
_cell.length_c   1.000
_cell.angle_alpha   90.00
_cell.angle_beta   90.00
_cell.angle_gamma   90.00
#
_symmetry.space_group_name_H-M   'P 1'
#
loop_
_entity.id
_entity.type
_entity.pdbx_description
1 polymer ?
#
loop_
_entity_poly.entity_id
_entity_poly.type
_entity_poly.pdbx_seq_one_letter_code
_entity_poly.pdbx_strand_id
1 'polypeptide(L)'
;MQIRAGDETITGKRNFSDEKTILKKFENFFTCSRQIINTNKKLFRETNQIPIIFLLSDDFQIRQAALKRWKFSLECFQSFENNCQWNNNDLYILTNSDPVFHITYTTNQRLAFQLGIFDHFLFSLCEQHLITTASGFGRIAAFASLKLRNIYSLFLDEQPSCDNQSLPLAVSGHHYSGI
;
A
#
# COMPACT_ATOMS: atom_id res chain seq x y z
N MET A 1 0.70 2.09 -1.20
CA MET A 1 1.35 1.19 -0.24
C MET A 1 1.30 -0.24 -0.76
N GLN A 2 2.43 -0.91 -0.89
CA GLN A 2 2.52 -2.30 -1.35
C GLN A 2 3.18 -3.16 -0.24
N ILE A 3 2.40 -4.08 0.30
CA ILE A 3 2.84 -5.06 1.31
C ILE A 3 2.97 -6.42 0.63
N ARG A 4 4.14 -7.06 0.73
CA ARG A 4 4.30 -8.46 0.32
C ARG A 4 4.43 -9.29 1.59
N ALA A 5 3.44 -10.09 1.90
CA ALA A 5 3.44 -10.96 3.07
C ALA A 5 4.26 -12.25 2.84
N GLY A 6 4.41 -12.69 1.57
CA GLY A 6 5.22 -13.85 1.21
C GLY A 6 4.55 -15.20 1.51
N ASP A 7 5.29 -16.29 1.26
CA ASP A 7 4.73 -17.65 1.26
C ASP A 7 4.32 -18.13 2.67
N GLU A 8 4.92 -17.57 3.74
CA GLU A 8 4.63 -17.97 5.13
C GLU A 8 3.17 -17.73 5.55
N THR A 9 2.51 -16.69 5.02
CA THR A 9 1.07 -16.45 5.26
C THR A 9 0.18 -17.21 4.28
N ILE A 10 0.72 -17.62 3.13
CA ILE A 10 -0.03 -18.28 2.04
C ILE A 10 -0.12 -19.80 2.25
N THR A 11 0.87 -20.43 2.90
CA THR A 11 0.92 -21.89 3.12
C THR A 11 0.35 -22.38 4.45
N GLY A 12 -0.01 -21.50 5.37
CA GLY A 12 -0.49 -21.87 6.72
C GLY A 12 -2.02 -21.96 6.81
N LYS A 13 -2.54 -23.14 7.15
CA LYS A 13 -3.93 -23.44 7.55
C LYS A 13 -4.70 -22.21 8.06
N ARG A 14 -5.71 -21.78 7.30
CA ARG A 14 -6.56 -20.61 7.58
C ARG A 14 -7.32 -20.75 8.92
N ASN A 15 -6.70 -20.34 10.00
CA ASN A 15 -7.44 -19.79 11.14
C ASN A 15 -7.68 -18.33 10.83
N PHE A 16 -8.93 -17.88 10.97
CA PHE A 16 -9.29 -16.47 10.95
C PHE A 16 -8.59 -15.79 12.13
N SER A 17 -7.33 -15.38 11.95
CA SER A 17 -6.61 -14.60 12.95
C SER A 17 -7.35 -13.28 13.15
N ASP A 18 -7.52 -12.87 14.40
CA ASP A 18 -8.15 -11.61 14.78
C ASP A 18 -7.59 -10.44 13.95
N GLU A 19 -8.47 -9.59 13.44
CA GLU A 19 -8.17 -8.40 12.63
C GLU A 19 -7.04 -7.56 13.26
N LYS A 20 -7.10 -7.42 14.59
CA LYS A 20 -6.09 -6.69 15.36
C LYS A 20 -4.71 -7.30 15.23
N THR A 21 -4.61 -8.63 15.26
CA THR A 21 -3.34 -9.36 15.17
C THR A 21 -2.70 -9.20 13.79
N ILE A 22 -3.50 -9.30 12.73
CA ILE A 22 -3.01 -9.10 11.35
C ILE A 22 -2.49 -7.67 11.19
N LEU A 23 -3.28 -6.66 11.54
CA LEU A 23 -2.85 -5.27 11.36
C LEU A 23 -1.67 -4.90 12.24
N LYS A 24 -1.55 -5.50 13.44
CA LYS A 24 -0.39 -5.32 14.31
C LYS A 24 0.90 -5.85 13.67
N LYS A 25 0.84 -6.99 12.98
CA LYS A 25 2.01 -7.54 12.26
C LYS A 25 2.55 -6.56 11.21
N PHE A 26 1.68 -5.77 10.59
CA PHE A 26 2.06 -4.79 9.56
C PHE A 26 1.96 -3.34 10.05
N GLU A 27 1.97 -3.11 11.38
CA GLU A 27 1.77 -1.80 11.99
C GLU A 27 2.81 -0.78 11.51
N ASN A 28 4.02 -1.23 11.18
CA ASN A 28 5.09 -0.36 10.71
C ASN A 28 4.72 0.37 9.42
N PHE A 29 4.02 -0.30 8.51
CA PHE A 29 3.57 0.30 7.25
C PHE A 29 2.51 1.38 7.48
N PHE A 30 1.55 1.12 8.37
CA PHE A 30 0.50 2.08 8.69
C PHE A 30 1.04 3.27 9.49
N THR A 31 1.97 3.04 10.42
CA THR A 31 2.67 4.08 11.18
C THR A 31 3.49 4.98 10.26
N CYS A 32 4.27 4.39 9.35
CA CYS A 32 4.99 5.14 8.34
C CYS A 32 4.06 5.97 7.46
N SER A 33 2.95 5.39 7.00
CA SER A 33 1.96 6.11 6.19
C SER A 33 1.43 7.35 6.92
N ARG A 34 1.20 7.26 8.24
CA ARG A 34 0.84 8.43 9.07
C ARG A 34 1.95 9.47 9.14
N GLN A 35 3.20 9.06 9.32
CA GLN A 35 4.34 9.99 9.35
C GLN A 35 4.46 10.77 8.04
N ILE A 36 4.32 10.07 6.91
CA ILE A 36 4.36 10.68 5.58
C ILE A 36 3.19 11.67 5.39
N ILE A 37 1.96 11.27 5.74
CA ILE A 37 0.78 12.14 5.66
C ILE A 37 0.96 13.38 6.55
N ASN A 38 1.43 13.19 7.78
CA ASN A 38 1.66 14.30 8.73
C ASN A 38 2.73 15.27 8.24
N THR A 39 3.80 14.77 7.61
CA THR A 39 4.84 15.60 7.01
C THR A 39 4.28 16.48 5.89
N ASN A 40 3.29 15.98 5.14
CA ASN A 40 2.64 16.68 4.03
C ASN A 40 1.33 17.37 4.42
N LYS A 41 1.02 17.48 5.71
CA LYS A 41 -0.24 18.03 6.23
C LYS A 41 -0.55 19.45 5.76
N LYS A 42 0.49 20.28 5.59
CA LYS A 42 0.33 21.64 5.07
C LYS A 42 -0.21 21.62 3.63
N LEU A 43 0.36 20.78 2.77
CA LEU A 43 -0.07 20.63 1.38
C LEU A 43 -1.54 20.25 1.29
N PHE A 44 -1.98 19.22 2.03
CA PHE A 44 -3.37 18.76 2.01
C PHE A 44 -4.36 19.82 2.50
N ARG A 45 -3.98 20.64 3.48
CA ARG A 45 -4.81 21.75 3.97
C ARG A 45 -4.93 22.87 2.94
N GLU A 46 -3.86 23.20 2.25
CA GLU A 46 -3.83 24.28 1.25
C GLU A 46 -4.56 23.88 -0.04
N THR A 47 -4.48 22.61 -0.44
CA THR A 47 -5.18 22.10 -1.64
C THR A 47 -6.58 21.56 -1.36
N ASN A 48 -6.99 21.51 -0.09
CA ASN A 48 -8.24 20.87 0.37
C ASN A 48 -8.39 19.43 -0.16
N GLN A 49 -7.29 18.69 -0.21
CA GLN A 49 -7.26 17.30 -0.67
C GLN A 49 -7.18 16.34 0.51
N ILE A 50 -7.81 15.17 0.35
CA ILE A 50 -7.79 14.10 1.34
C ILE A 50 -6.69 13.10 0.97
N PRO A 51 -5.77 12.73 1.89
CA PRO A 51 -4.79 11.70 1.62
C PRO A 51 -5.44 10.32 1.54
N ILE A 52 -5.27 9.64 0.40
CA ILE A 52 -5.80 8.29 0.17
C ILE A 52 -4.63 7.31 0.03
N ILE A 53 -4.71 6.18 0.72
CA ILE A 53 -3.75 5.08 0.63
C ILE A 53 -4.33 4.01 -0.29
N PHE A 54 -3.73 3.84 -1.46
CA PHE A 54 -3.96 2.65 -2.28
C PHE A 54 -3.12 1.48 -1.73
N LEU A 55 -3.77 0.49 -1.12
CA LEU A 55 -3.15 -0.70 -0.53
C LEU A 55 -3.18 -1.86 -1.52
N LEU A 56 -1.99 -2.36 -1.86
CA LEU A 56 -1.77 -3.61 -2.58
C LEU A 56 -1.11 -4.63 -1.66
N SER A 57 -1.64 -5.85 -1.64
CA SER A 57 -1.05 -6.97 -0.90
C SER A 57 -1.41 -8.31 -1.51
N ASP A 58 -0.48 -9.25 -1.52
CA ASP A 58 -0.71 -10.66 -1.87
C ASP A 58 -1.56 -11.39 -0.82
N ASP A 59 -1.61 -10.88 0.40
CA ASP A 59 -2.46 -11.37 1.48
C ASP A 59 -3.84 -10.66 1.51
N PHE A 60 -4.91 -11.43 1.31
CA PHE A 60 -6.28 -10.92 1.32
C PHE A 60 -6.74 -10.47 2.71
N GLN A 61 -6.24 -11.09 3.78
CA GLN A 61 -6.70 -10.82 5.14
C GLN A 61 -6.26 -9.43 5.58
N ILE A 62 -5.04 -9.00 5.21
CA ILE A 62 -4.55 -7.65 5.45
C ILE A 62 -5.46 -6.61 4.79
N ARG A 63 -5.86 -6.85 3.54
CA ARG A 63 -6.69 -5.92 2.76
C ARG A 63 -8.09 -5.80 3.34
N GLN A 64 -8.70 -6.92 3.70
CA GLN A 64 -10.01 -6.92 4.37
C GLN A 64 -9.95 -6.25 5.74
N ALA A 65 -8.94 -6.57 6.55
CA ALA A 65 -8.75 -5.96 7.86
C ALA A 65 -8.56 -4.44 7.75
N ALA A 66 -7.75 -3.99 6.79
CA ALA A 66 -7.51 -2.59 6.54
C ALA A 66 -8.80 -1.85 6.14
N LEU A 67 -9.58 -2.40 5.20
CA LEU A 67 -10.86 -1.79 4.82
C LEU A 67 -11.87 -1.75 5.96
N LYS A 68 -11.92 -2.80 6.78
CA LYS A 68 -12.85 -2.87 7.90
C LYS A 68 -12.52 -1.83 8.97
N ARG A 69 -11.23 -1.61 9.25
CA ARG A 69 -10.75 -0.63 10.24
C ARG A 69 -10.83 0.82 9.76
N TRP A 70 -10.47 1.05 8.50
CA TRP A 70 -10.29 2.39 7.92
C TRP A 70 -11.27 2.62 6.77
N LYS A 71 -12.56 2.42 7.07
CA LYS A 71 -13.62 2.60 6.09
C LYS A 71 -13.64 4.04 5.58
N PHE A 72 -13.52 4.19 4.27
CA PHE A 72 -13.86 5.44 3.60
C PHE A 72 -15.33 5.38 3.20
N SER A 73 -16.14 6.35 3.60
CA SER A 73 -17.55 6.37 3.18
C SER A 73 -17.63 6.72 1.69
N LEU A 74 -18.52 6.03 0.96
CA LEU A 74 -18.78 6.33 -0.46
C LEU A 74 -19.28 7.76 -0.66
N GLU A 75 -19.98 8.31 0.34
CA GLU A 75 -20.42 9.70 0.39
C GLU A 75 -19.22 10.66 0.27
N CYS A 76 -18.06 10.34 0.87
CA CYS A 76 -16.83 11.11 0.68
C CYS A 76 -16.24 11.01 -0.72
N PHE A 77 -16.48 9.91 -1.42
CA PHE A 77 -15.94 9.68 -2.77
C PHE A 77 -16.77 10.39 -3.84
N GLN A 78 -18.06 10.58 -3.59
CA GLN A 78 -19.04 11.09 -4.59
C GLN A 78 -19.49 12.53 -4.33
N SER A 79 -19.17 13.09 -3.16
CA SER A 79 -19.56 14.45 -2.82
C SER A 79 -18.71 15.48 -3.57
N PHE A 80 -19.33 16.20 -4.50
CA PHE A 80 -18.75 17.40 -5.13
C PHE A 80 -18.58 18.56 -4.13
N GLU A 81 -19.32 18.51 -3.03
CA GLU A 81 -19.20 19.45 -1.91
C GLU A 81 -18.19 18.88 -0.91
N ASN A 82 -17.28 19.70 -0.39
CA ASN A 82 -16.16 19.29 0.47
C ASN A 82 -16.59 18.87 1.90
N ASN A 83 -17.63 18.04 2.03
CA ASN A 83 -18.19 17.63 3.32
C ASN A 83 -17.32 16.62 4.07
N CYS A 84 -16.27 16.09 3.43
CA CYS A 84 -15.34 15.20 4.08
C CYS A 84 -14.14 15.95 4.64
N GLN A 85 -14.20 16.18 5.94
CA GLN A 85 -13.08 16.72 6.69
C GLN A 85 -12.12 15.59 7.05
N TRP A 86 -10.89 15.68 6.53
CA TRP A 86 -9.83 14.79 6.95
C TRP A 86 -9.49 15.04 8.44
N ASN A 87 -9.68 14.01 9.26
CA ASN A 87 -9.15 13.99 10.62
C ASN A 87 -7.72 13.46 10.59
N ASN A 88 -6.78 14.20 11.19
CA ASN A 88 -5.34 13.92 11.08
C ASN A 88 -4.91 12.54 11.60
N ASN A 89 -5.77 11.85 12.36
CA ASN A 89 -5.50 10.54 12.92
C ASN A 89 -6.00 9.38 12.04
N ASP A 90 -6.83 9.68 11.05
CA ASP A 90 -7.47 8.67 10.21
C ASP A 90 -6.61 8.37 8.98
N LEU A 91 -6.52 7.08 8.68
CA LEU A 91 -6.02 6.60 7.39
C LEU A 91 -7.24 6.31 6.54
N TYR A 92 -7.21 6.71 5.27
CA TYR A 92 -8.24 6.33 4.31
C TYR A 92 -7.63 5.34 3.33
N ILE A 93 -8.12 4.11 3.34
CA ILE A 93 -7.54 3.02 2.57
C ILE A 93 -8.50 2.58 1.47
N LEU A 94 -7.97 2.52 0.25
CA LEU A 94 -8.59 1.84 -0.89
C LEU A 94 -7.76 0.61 -1.21
N THR A 95 -8.42 -0.49 -1.54
CA THR A 95 -7.78 -1.71 -2.02
C THR A 95 -8.76 -2.42 -2.94
N ASN A 96 -8.27 -3.19 -3.91
CA ASN A 96 -9.11 -4.01 -4.80
C ASN A 96 -9.70 -5.19 -4.03
N SER A 97 -10.74 -4.92 -3.24
CA SER A 97 -11.24 -5.82 -2.22
C SER A 97 -12.34 -6.77 -2.65
N ASP A 98 -12.57 -6.96 -3.95
CA ASP A 98 -13.48 -8.02 -4.35
C ASP A 98 -12.80 -9.38 -4.14
N PRO A 99 -13.25 -10.21 -3.18
CA PRO A 99 -12.65 -11.53 -2.90
C PRO A 99 -12.70 -12.48 -4.10
N VAL A 100 -13.48 -12.18 -5.15
CA VAL A 100 -13.65 -13.04 -6.32
C VAL A 100 -12.51 -12.92 -7.34
N PHE A 101 -11.69 -11.87 -7.30
CA PHE A 101 -10.72 -11.58 -8.39
C PHE A 101 -9.26 -11.45 -7.95
N HIS A 102 -8.88 -11.92 -6.75
CA HIS A 102 -7.49 -11.81 -6.38
C HIS A 102 -6.59 -12.71 -7.23
N ILE A 103 -5.47 -12.16 -7.68
CA ILE A 103 -4.43 -12.76 -8.53
C ILE A 103 -3.98 -14.15 -8.04
N THR A 104 -4.07 -14.39 -6.72
CA THR A 104 -3.73 -15.66 -6.06
C THR A 104 -4.85 -16.74 -6.15
N TYR A 105 -6.08 -16.38 -6.52
CA TYR A 105 -7.26 -17.25 -6.45
C TYR A 105 -8.05 -17.37 -7.76
N THR A 106 -7.72 -16.59 -8.79
CA THR A 106 -8.23 -16.90 -10.13
C THR A 106 -7.49 -18.13 -10.64
N THR A 107 -8.20 -19.22 -10.92
CA THR A 107 -7.63 -20.39 -11.65
C THR A 107 -7.09 -20.00 -13.03
N ASN A 108 -7.43 -18.81 -13.51
CA ASN A 108 -6.98 -18.23 -14.77
C ASN A 108 -5.73 -17.35 -14.58
N GLN A 109 -4.56 -17.93 -14.81
CA GLN A 109 -3.26 -17.24 -14.73
C GLN A 109 -3.16 -15.99 -15.63
N ARG A 110 -3.82 -15.99 -16.78
CA ARG A 110 -3.81 -14.84 -17.71
C ARG A 110 -4.56 -13.66 -17.12
N LEU A 111 -5.71 -13.91 -16.51
CA LEU A 111 -6.49 -12.86 -15.84
C LEU A 111 -5.73 -12.32 -14.62
N ALA A 112 -5.15 -13.20 -13.80
CA ALA A 112 -4.30 -12.81 -12.68
C ALA A 112 -3.15 -11.89 -13.12
N PHE A 113 -2.46 -12.23 -14.21
CA PHE A 113 -1.39 -11.42 -14.76
C PHE A 113 -1.88 -10.04 -15.25
N GLN A 114 -3.01 -9.99 -15.97
CA GLN A 114 -3.59 -8.74 -16.45
C GLN A 114 -4.00 -7.80 -15.30
N LEU A 115 -4.63 -8.34 -14.26
CA LEU A 115 -4.98 -7.59 -13.06
C LEU A 115 -3.72 -7.11 -12.32
N GLY A 116 -2.69 -7.96 -12.26
CA GLY A 116 -1.39 -7.58 -11.69
C GLY A 116 -0.73 -6.40 -12.42
N ILE A 117 -0.77 -6.38 -13.76
CA ILE A 117 -0.29 -5.23 -14.55
C ILE A 117 -1.10 -3.98 -14.24
N PHE A 118 -2.43 -4.10 -14.15
CA PHE A 118 -3.29 -2.96 -13.86
C PHE A 118 -3.01 -2.39 -12.46
N ASP A 119 -2.90 -3.24 -11.44
CA ASP A 119 -2.51 -2.84 -10.09
C ASP A 119 -1.13 -2.17 -10.07
N HIS A 120 -0.19 -2.69 -10.85
CA HIS A 120 1.14 -2.13 -11.01
C HIS A 120 1.11 -0.72 -11.59
N PHE A 121 0.31 -0.52 -12.64
CA PHE A 121 0.10 0.77 -13.28
C PHE A 121 -0.61 1.76 -12.34
N LEU A 122 -1.69 1.35 -11.66
CA LEU A 122 -2.35 2.23 -10.70
C LEU A 122 -1.42 2.64 -9.56
N PHE A 123 -0.60 1.71 -9.07
CA PHE A 123 0.35 2.01 -8.01
C PHE A 123 1.43 3.00 -8.46
N SER A 124 1.90 2.94 -9.71
CA SER A 124 2.90 3.90 -10.22
C SER A 124 2.35 5.33 -10.38
N LEU A 125 1.02 5.49 -10.44
CA LEU A 125 0.39 6.81 -10.50
C LEU A 125 0.38 7.52 -9.14
N CYS A 126 0.53 6.80 -8.02
CA CYS A 126 0.55 7.37 -6.68
C CYS A 126 1.68 8.40 -6.52
N GLU A 127 1.45 9.45 -5.72
CA GLU A 127 2.41 10.52 -5.44
C GLU A 127 3.58 10.02 -4.58
N GLN A 128 3.28 9.07 -3.70
CA GLN A 128 4.20 8.49 -2.74
C GLN A 128 4.04 6.96 -2.70
N HIS A 129 5.16 6.27 -2.59
CA HIS A 129 5.24 4.82 -2.64
C HIS A 129 5.86 4.32 -1.35
N LEU A 130 5.10 3.52 -0.61
CA LEU A 130 5.59 2.74 0.51
C LEU A 130 5.59 1.28 0.09
N ILE A 131 6.74 0.62 0.06
CA ILE A 131 6.92 -0.73 -0.50
C ILE A 131 7.62 -1.66 0.48
N THR A 132 7.38 -2.96 0.33
CA THR A 132 8.18 -3.99 1.00
C THR A 132 9.53 -4.13 0.30
N THR A 133 10.64 -4.05 1.04
CA THR A 133 12.00 -4.01 0.47
C THR A 133 12.32 -5.20 -0.45
N ALA A 134 11.88 -6.40 -0.08
CA ALA A 134 12.12 -7.61 -0.86
C ALA A 134 11.15 -7.79 -2.06
N SER A 135 10.17 -6.91 -2.23
CA SER A 135 9.11 -7.09 -3.24
C SER A 135 9.51 -6.48 -4.59
N GLY A 136 9.88 -7.32 -5.55
CA GLY A 136 10.08 -6.90 -6.94
C GLY A 136 8.84 -6.22 -7.54
N PHE A 137 7.65 -6.70 -7.17
CA PHE A 137 6.37 -6.13 -7.63
C PHE A 137 6.20 -4.67 -7.18
N GLY A 138 6.45 -4.36 -5.92
CA GLY A 138 6.34 -2.98 -5.40
C GLY A 138 7.44 -2.08 -5.96
N ARG A 139 8.67 -2.60 -6.06
CA ARG A 139 9.82 -1.84 -6.54
C ARG A 139 9.66 -1.40 -7.99
N ILE A 140 9.35 -2.32 -8.90
CA ILE A 140 9.27 -2.00 -10.33
C ILE A 140 8.19 -0.93 -10.58
N ALA A 141 7.05 -0.99 -9.89
CA ALA A 141 5.98 0.01 -10.05
C ALA A 141 6.39 1.36 -9.49
N ALA A 142 7.00 1.37 -8.29
CA ALA A 142 7.50 2.61 -7.69
C ALA A 142 8.57 3.28 -8.57
N PHE A 143 9.47 2.51 -9.18
CA PHE A 143 10.45 3.06 -10.13
C PHE A 143 9.80 3.52 -11.44
N ALA A 144 8.80 2.80 -11.94
CA ALA A 144 8.04 3.20 -13.13
C ALA A 144 7.27 4.52 -12.96
N SER A 145 7.02 4.94 -11.71
CA SER A 145 6.42 6.26 -11.44
C SER A 145 7.33 7.45 -11.80
N LEU A 146 8.65 7.22 -11.91
CA LEU A 146 9.69 8.26 -12.03
C LEU A 146 9.71 9.27 -10.85
N LYS A 147 8.97 9.04 -9.77
CA LYS A 147 8.88 9.90 -8.56
C LYS A 147 9.93 9.51 -7.52
N LEU A 148 11.20 9.56 -7.92
CA LEU A 148 12.35 8.97 -7.22
C LEU A 148 12.57 9.42 -5.76
N ARG A 149 12.07 10.59 -5.36
CA ARG A 149 12.24 11.12 -3.99
C ARG A 149 11.15 10.67 -3.01
N ASN A 150 10.10 10.01 -3.50
CA ASN A 150 8.90 9.67 -2.74
C ASN A 150 8.73 8.15 -2.60
N ILE A 151 9.83 7.40 -2.52
CA ILE A 151 9.82 5.94 -2.40
C ILE A 151 10.43 5.56 -1.05
N TYR A 152 9.64 4.90 -0.21
CA TYR A 152 9.98 4.42 1.12
C TYR A 152 9.95 2.90 1.10
N SER A 153 11.02 2.27 1.60
CA SER A 153 11.18 0.83 1.58
C SER A 153 11.29 0.32 3.02
N LEU A 154 10.41 -0.60 3.40
CA LEU A 154 10.37 -1.18 4.75
C LEU A 154 10.54 -2.69 4.70
N PHE A 155 11.27 -3.21 5.70
CA PHE A 155 11.24 -4.62 6.05
C PHE A 155 10.03 -4.91 6.96
N LEU A 156 9.52 -6.13 6.91
CA LEU A 156 8.36 -6.53 7.71
C LEU A 156 8.66 -6.53 9.22
N ASP A 157 9.87 -6.95 9.59
CA ASP A 157 10.25 -7.24 10.99
C ASP A 157 11.12 -6.15 11.64
N GLU A 158 11.36 -5.03 10.95
CA GLU A 158 12.19 -3.93 11.48
C GLU A 158 11.35 -2.83 12.13
N GLN A 159 11.95 -2.04 13.04
CA GLN A 159 11.24 -0.95 13.71
C GLN A 159 10.72 0.11 12.72
N PRO A 160 9.58 0.76 13.04
CA PRO A 160 8.95 1.74 12.16
C PRO A 160 9.77 3.03 12.14
N SER A 161 10.72 3.13 11.22
CA SER A 161 11.33 4.40 10.86
C SER A 161 11.11 4.66 9.38
N CYS A 162 10.37 5.72 9.09
CA CYS A 162 10.38 6.35 7.77
C CYS A 162 11.30 7.57 7.74
N ASP A 163 12.46 7.45 8.41
CA ASP A 163 13.55 8.41 8.33
C ASP A 163 14.15 8.38 6.92
N ASN A 164 13.65 9.24 6.05
CA ASN A 164 14.28 9.83 4.84
C ASN A 164 15.43 9.04 4.18
N GLN A 165 15.32 7.74 4.00
CA GLN A 165 16.17 7.01 3.08
C GLN A 165 15.51 7.08 1.70
N SER A 166 15.57 8.26 1.08
CA SER A 166 15.34 8.36 -0.36
C SER A 166 16.36 7.45 -1.03
N LEU A 167 15.94 6.31 -1.55
CA LEU A 167 16.81 5.35 -2.24
C LEU A 167 17.53 6.08 -3.40
N PRO A 168 18.86 6.28 -3.34
CA PRO A 168 19.58 6.85 -4.46
C PRO A 168 19.59 5.84 -5.63
N LEU A 169 19.40 6.36 -6.85
CA LEU A 169 19.35 5.61 -8.13
C LEU A 169 20.46 4.55 -8.28
N ALA A 170 21.63 4.80 -7.69
CA ALA A 170 22.80 3.93 -7.81
C ALA A 170 22.64 2.56 -7.14
N VAL A 171 21.74 2.40 -6.16
CA VAL A 171 21.60 1.15 -5.39
C VAL A 171 20.45 0.27 -5.91
N SER A 172 19.50 0.83 -6.68
CA SER A 172 18.34 0.06 -7.16
C SER A 172 18.54 -0.63 -8.51
N GLY A 173 19.41 -0.10 -9.38
CA GLY A 173 19.60 -0.58 -10.75
C GLY A 173 20.63 -1.71 -10.95
N HIS A 174 21.49 -1.98 -9.97
CA HIS A 174 22.55 -3.00 -10.10
C HIS A 174 22.50 -4.13 -9.06
N HIS A 175 21.89 -3.94 -7.89
CA HIS A 175 21.84 -5.01 -6.87
C HIS A 175 20.56 -5.85 -6.89
N TYR A 176 19.52 -5.43 -7.60
CA TYR A 176 18.17 -5.98 -7.40
C TYR A 176 17.25 -5.97 -8.61
N SER A 177 17.70 -5.46 -9.76
CA SER A 177 17.19 -5.89 -11.06
C SER A 177 17.66 -7.33 -11.23
N GLY A 178 16.83 -8.27 -10.80
CA GLY A 178 16.92 -9.66 -11.26
C GLY A 178 16.51 -9.76 -12.73
N ILE A 179 17.27 -9.06 -13.59
CA ILE A 179 17.45 -9.34 -15.01
C ILE A 179 18.96 -9.53 -15.18
#